data_AF-A0A950Y1T2-F1
#
_entry.id   AF-A0A950Y1T2-F1
#
_cell.length_a   1.000
_cell.length_b   1.000
_cell.length_c   1.000
_cell.angle_alpha   90.00
_cell.angle_beta   90.00
_cell.angle_gamma   90.00
#
_symmetry.space_group_name_H-M   'P 1'
#
loop_
_entity.id
_entity.type
_entity.pdbx_description
1 polymer ?
#
loop_
_entity_poly.entity_id
_entity_poly.type
_entity_poly.pdbx_seq_one_letter_code
_entity_poly.pdbx_strand_id
1 'polypeptide(L)' 'MHRESLHKLVDRIPEDEMGAARRFLEYLALPAAYRAALGAPQDDEPVTESEAANILRAQNEVRAGTVVSHEEILREFGLQ' A
#
# COMPACT_ATOMS: atom_id res chain seq x y z
N MET A 1 -2.86 -7.71 27.34
CA MET A 1 -1.60 -8.38 26.92
C MET A 1 -0.53 -7.32 26.75
N HIS A 2 0.66 -7.52 27.32
CA HIS A 2 1.76 -6.55 27.26
C HIS A 2 2.85 -7.01 26.28
N ARG A 3 3.64 -6.08 25.73
CA ARG A 3 4.71 -6.38 24.76
C ARG A 3 5.67 -7.47 25.25
N GLU A 4 5.98 -7.45 26.55
CA GLU A 4 6.85 -8.43 27.20
C GLU A 4 6.32 -9.88 27.09
N SER A 5 5.00 -10.07 27.15
CA SER A 5 4.40 -11.39 26.97
C SER A 5 4.55 -11.92 25.55
N LEU A 6 4.58 -11.04 24.54
CA LEU A 6 4.78 -11.41 23.14
C LEU A 6 6.25 -11.75 22.86
N HIS A 7 7.20 -11.00 23.42
CA HIS A 7 8.62 -11.33 23.30
C HIS A 7 8.94 -12.72 23.87
N LYS A 8 8.43 -13.03 25.06
CA LYS A 8 8.56 -14.37 25.67
C LYS A 8 7.95 -15.50 24.85
N LEU A 9 6.96 -15.20 24.00
CA LEU A 9 6.37 -16.17 23.09
C LEU A 9 7.29 -16.42 21.89
N VAL A 10 7.83 -15.36 21.30
CA VAL A 10 8.80 -15.43 20.20
C VAL A 10 10.03 -16.24 20.61
N ASP A 11 10.54 -16.05 21.82
CA ASP A 11 11.70 -16.79 22.35
C ASP A 11 11.49 -18.32 22.46
N ARG A 12 10.23 -18.79 22.37
CA ARG A 12 9.88 -20.22 22.45
C ARG A 12 9.63 -20.86 21.09
N ILE A 13 9.67 -20.08 20.01
CA ILE A 13 9.43 -20.58 18.66
C ILE A 13 10.72 -21.29 18.18
N PRO A 14 10.62 -22.54 17.69
CA PRO A 14 11.76 -23.22 17.07
C PRO A 14 12.38 -22.41 15.93
N GLU A 15 13.71 -22.47 15.77
CA GLU A 15 14.44 -21.66 14.79
C GLU A 15 13.95 -21.88 13.35
N ASP A 16 13.58 -23.11 13.00
CA ASP A 16 13.01 -23.48 11.70
C ASP A 16 11.63 -22.84 11.43
N GLU A 17 10.88 -22.50 12.48
CA GLU A 17 9.57 -21.85 12.40
C GLU A 17 9.65 -20.31 12.46
N MET A 18 10.83 -19.74 12.75
CA MET A 18 11.02 -18.28 12.87
C MET A 18 10.65 -17.52 11.59
N GLY A 19 10.88 -18.13 10.42
CA GLY A 19 10.47 -17.57 9.13
C GLY A 19 8.94 -17.41 9.02
N ALA A 20 8.17 -18.39 9.49
CA ALA A 20 6.71 -18.33 9.49
C ALA A 20 6.20 -17.31 10.52
N ALA A 21 6.77 -17.31 11.73
CA ALA A 21 6.44 -16.36 12.78
C ALA A 21 6.67 -14.90 12.34
N ARG A 22 7.81 -14.63 11.70
CA ARG A 22 8.13 -13.31 11.15
C ARG A 22 7.08 -12.84 10.16
N ARG A 23 6.73 -13.66 9.16
CA ARG A 23 5.72 -13.28 8.15
C ARG A 23 4.37 -12.96 8.78
N PHE A 24 3.96 -13.73 9.79
CA PHE A 24 2.71 -13.50 10.48
C PHE A 24 2.72 -12.19 11.30
N LEU A 25 3.79 -11.92 12.03
CA LEU A 25 3.93 -10.66 12.79
C LEU A 25 4.03 -9.44 11.86
N GLU A 26 4.75 -9.54 10.74
CA GLU A 26 4.79 -8.51 9.70
C GLU A 26 3.38 -8.23 9.16
N TYR A 27 2.61 -9.27 8.84
CA TYR A 27 1.22 -9.14 8.41
C TYR A 27 0.34 -8.43 9.46
N LEU A 28 0.47 -8.79 10.74
CA LEU A 28 -0.26 -8.13 11.83
C LEU A 28 0.15 -6.67 12.03
N ALA A 29 1.40 -6.32 11.73
CA ALA A 29 1.92 -4.96 11.84
C ALA A 29 1.48 -4.05 10.68
N LEU A 30 0.97 -4.60 9.57
CA LEU A 30 0.46 -3.80 8.45
C LEU A 30 -0.72 -2.93 8.88
N PRO A 31 -0.89 -1.71 8.31
CA PRO A 31 -2.10 -0.93 8.49
C PRO A 31 -3.34 -1.72 8.07
N ALA A 32 -4.47 -1.51 8.75
CA ALA A 32 -5.72 -2.22 8.44
C ALA A 32 -6.15 -2.04 6.97
N ALA A 33 -5.97 -0.83 6.42
CA ALA A 33 -6.24 -0.54 5.01
C ALA A 33 -5.36 -1.37 4.06
N TYR A 34 -4.08 -1.55 4.39
CA TYR A 34 -3.16 -2.33 3.58
C TYR A 34 -3.52 -3.83 3.62
N ARG A 35 -3.90 -4.36 4.80
CA ARG A 35 -4.42 -5.73 4.88
C ARG A 35 -5.69 -5.95 4.07
N ALA A 36 -6.60 -4.98 4.09
CA ALA A 36 -7.81 -5.03 3.28
C ALA A 36 -7.48 -5.05 1.78
N ALA A 37 -6.51 -4.24 1.35
CA ALA A 37 -6.04 -4.21 -0.04
C ALA A 37 -5.40 -5.53 -0.49
N LEU A 38 -4.64 -6.22 0.38
CA LEU A 38 -4.00 -7.50 0.04
C LEU A 38 -4.99 -8.62 -0.33
N GLY A 39 -6.21 -8.57 0.22
CA GLY A 39 -7.28 -9.54 -0.07
C GLY A 39 -8.35 -9.02 -1.02
N ALA A 40 -8.21 -7.79 -1.52
CA ALA A 40 -9.17 -7.21 -2.44
C ALA A 40 -9.14 -7.95 -3.78
N PRO A 41 -10.30 -8.16 -4.44
CA PRO A 41 -10.32 -8.67 -5.80
C PRO A 41 -9.61 -7.69 -6.75
N GLN A 42 -9.15 -8.19 -7.90
CA GLN A 42 -8.70 -7.31 -8.97
C GLN A 42 -9.86 -6.43 -9.44
N ASP A 43 -9.54 -5.19 -9.78
CA ASP A 43 -10.50 -4.26 -10.37
C ASP A 43 -10.60 -4.53 -11.87
N ASP A 44 -11.53 -5.43 -12.22
CA ASP A 44 -11.82 -5.85 -13.60
C ASP A 44 -13.11 -5.21 -14.13
N GLU A 45 -13.59 -4.13 -13.50
CA GLU A 45 -14.79 -3.43 -13.94
C GLU A 45 -14.57 -2.74 -15.30
N PRO A 46 -15.54 -2.79 -16.23
CA PRO A 46 -15.42 -2.07 -17.49
C PRO A 46 -15.34 -0.56 -17.26
N VAL A 47 -14.39 0.09 -17.91
CA VAL A 47 -14.26 1.56 -17.90
C VAL A 47 -15.56 2.19 -18.40
N THR A 48 -16.18 3.02 -17.58
CA THR A 48 -17.37 3.78 -17.94
C THR A 48 -17.06 4.92 -18.91
N GLU A 49 -18.06 5.43 -19.61
CA GLU A 49 -17.88 6.57 -20.53
C GLU A 49 -17.34 7.83 -19.82
N SER A 50 -17.80 8.05 -18.58
CA SER A 50 -17.32 9.14 -17.71
C SER A 50 -15.83 9.00 -17.42
N GLU A 51 -15.39 7.80 -17.07
CA GLU A 51 -13.99 7.53 -16.78
C GLU A 51 -13.13 7.64 -18.03
N ALA A 52 -13.59 7.13 -19.17
CA ALA A 52 -12.91 7.28 -20.44
C ALA A 52 -12.69 8.77 -20.80
N ALA A 53 -13.71 9.62 -20.58
CA ALA A 53 -13.59 11.06 -20.79
C ALA A 53 -12.58 11.71 -19.81
N ASN A 54 -12.57 11.29 -18.55
CA ASN A 54 -11.61 11.77 -17.55
C ASN A 54 -10.18 11.35 -17.88
N ILE A 55 -9.97 10.11 -18.32
CA ILE A 55 -8.66 9.59 -18.76
C ILE A 55 -8.15 10.40 -19.96
N LEU A 56 -9.01 10.64 -20.96
CA LEU A 56 -8.64 11.43 -22.13
C LEU A 56 -8.26 12.87 -21.74
N ARG A 57 -9.01 13.49 -20.82
CA ARG A 57 -8.68 14.81 -20.28
C ARG A 57 -7.31 14.82 -19.60
N ALA A 58 -7.04 13.87 -18.70
CA ALA A 58 -5.76 13.77 -18.02
C ALA A 58 -4.59 13.58 -19.01
N GLN A 59 -4.77 12.75 -20.04
CA GLN A 59 -3.77 12.58 -21.11
C GLN A 59 -3.51 13.88 -21.89
N ASN A 60 -4.54 14.70 -22.12
CA ASN A 60 -4.39 16.01 -22.75
C ASN A 60 -3.60 16.98 -21.86
N GLU A 61 -3.86 17.01 -20.55
CA GLU A 61 -3.14 17.85 -19.59
C GLU A 61 -1.65 17.47 -19.52
N VAL A 62 -1.34 16.17 -19.50
CA VAL A 62 0.06 15.69 -19.58
C VAL A 62 0.73 16.17 -20.86
N ARG A 63 0.06 16.04 -22.02
CA ARG A 63 0.61 16.51 -23.31
C ARG A 63 0.77 18.02 -23.38
N ALA A 64 -0.14 18.77 -22.75
CA ALA A 64 -0.10 20.21 -22.68
C ALA A 64 0.94 20.74 -21.68
N GLY A 65 1.56 19.86 -20.87
CA GLY A 65 2.51 20.25 -19.84
C GLY A 65 1.86 21.00 -18.67
N THR A 66 0.56 20.82 -18.44
CA THR A 66 -0.19 21.49 -17.37
C THR A 66 -0.28 20.67 -16.09
N VAL A 67 0.52 19.60 -15.97
CA VAL A 67 0.57 18.71 -14.81
C VAL A 67 1.73 19.07 -13.87
N VAL A 68 1.57 18.77 -12.58
CA VAL A 68 2.64 18.88 -11.59
C VAL A 68 3.47 17.60 -11.64
N SER A 69 4.79 17.74 -11.70
CA SER A 69 5.68 16.57 -11.67
C SER A 69 5.67 15.88 -10.31
N HIS A 70 6.00 14.58 -10.27
CA HIS A 70 6.08 13.85 -9.01
C HIS A 70 7.12 14.45 -8.05
N GLU A 71 8.26 14.90 -8.59
CA GLU A 71 9.29 15.57 -7.78
C GLU A 71 8.78 16.90 -7.21
N GLU A 72 8.04 17.68 -7.99
CA GLU A 72 7.51 18.96 -7.54
C GLU A 72 6.47 18.81 -6.43
N ILE A 73 5.54 17.86 -6.56
CA ILE A 73 4.52 17.64 -5.52
C ILE A 73 5.15 17.11 -4.23
N LEU A 74 6.16 16.23 -4.30
CA LEU A 74 6.86 15.78 -3.08
C LEU A 74 7.57 16.94 -2.36
N ARG A 75 8.17 17.86 -3.11
CA ARG A 75 8.82 19.06 -2.55
C ARG A 75 7.81 19.97 -1.86
N GLU A 76 6.65 20.18 -2.46
CA GLU A 76 5.56 20.99 -1.89
C GLU A 76 5.10 20.45 -0.53
N PHE A 77 5.00 19.12 -0.39
CA PHE A 77 4.56 18.46 0.84
C PHE A 77 5.70 18.10 1.81
N GLY A 78 6.96 18.41 1.49
CA GLY A 78 8.12 18.11 2.35
C GLY A 78 8.41 16.62 2.51
N LEU A 79 8.14 15.82 1.48
CA LEU A 79 8.28 14.35 1.48
C LEU A 79 9.54 13.86 0.73
N GLN A 80 10.55 14.73 0.57
CA GLN A 80 11.81 14.46 -0.13
C GLN A 80 12.95 14.10 0.82
#